data_AF-A0A661NVV2-F1
#
_entry.id   AF-A0A661NVV2-F1
#
_cell.length_a   1.000
_cell.length_b   1.000
_cell.length_c   1.000
_cell.angle_alpha   90.00
_cell.angle_beta   90.00
_cell.angle_gamma   90.00
#
_symmetry.space_group_name_H-M   'P 1'
#
loop_
_entity.id
_entity.type
_entity.pdbx_description
1 polymer ?
#
loop_
_entity_poly.entity_id
_entity_poly.type
_entity_poly.pdbx_seq_one_letter_code
_entity_poly.pdbx_strand_id
1 'polypeptide(L)'
;MSHFRALQTLNTAALGVVLTLSTTSCSDSGLEVVVELRTDLVPEIEFDSIETELVPAGEMAPGPGSSARRTETPATRSGDYFVGFRIAEFSDVVPGTYLIAVTALLESEAVAQRVIRVDILANSATRVILTRGCRGAACPGAGDDSDATSCVGGLCASPECVTGREPACPARECGSAGDCSAPAACASAACVNGLCLVDLDDTQCPAGERCHPDPMLGCVDATMCVPLEEICNRADDDCDGIADEDFDILTDFNHCGACGSSCDSVTADGCRGGTCECSSNRGSPCLEGRCCSTGCEPLDSVTGCGACGFECNADRPAHQPSADRCDGGGCRCGGGAACAEGSMCCAGTCVSFDDPSHCGTCGSACFNAPGSPASQICAESGPGSYDCLCSAPGRSDCDGVSSNGCETDTGSSGSVNNCGGCGARCLVTNGTPACNSGVCAIASCNSRYADCLGGYSNGCETRLASLTDCGGCGITCSLNNATATCAAGSCAVASCDAGWADCSGGSADGCETPINTLTNCGGCGITCSRYGATATCSSGSCRILSCNSGNGNCNGRDSDGCECATG
;
A
#
# COMPACT_ATOMS: atom_id res chain seq x y z
N MET A 1 -76.55 -35.87 -36.52
CA MET A 1 -76.04 -34.61 -37.13
C MET A 1 -74.52 -34.60 -36.89
N SER A 2 -73.69 -35.46 -37.52
CA SER A 2 -73.25 -35.50 -38.94
C SER A 2 -72.70 -34.12 -39.37
N HIS A 3 -71.43 -33.88 -39.73
CA HIS A 3 -70.47 -34.70 -40.45
C HIS A 3 -68.98 -34.37 -40.17
N PHE A 4 -68.15 -35.37 -40.44
CA PHE A 4 -66.68 -35.45 -40.54
C PHE A 4 -66.11 -34.80 -41.83
N ARG A 5 -64.83 -34.35 -41.80
CA ARG A 5 -63.71 -34.45 -42.79
C ARG A 5 -62.77 -33.23 -42.68
N ALA A 6 -61.47 -33.35 -42.36
CA ALA A 6 -60.30 -33.94 -43.04
C ALA A 6 -59.59 -33.01 -44.06
N LEU A 7 -58.31 -32.72 -43.75
CA LEU A 7 -57.12 -32.43 -44.59
C LEU A 7 -57.16 -31.30 -45.66
N GLN A 8 -56.25 -30.32 -45.56
CA GLN A 8 -55.18 -30.04 -46.54
C GLN A 8 -54.32 -28.79 -46.22
N THR A 9 -53.00 -29.00 -46.19
CA THR A 9 -51.85 -28.15 -46.61
C THR A 9 -51.88 -26.63 -46.43
N LEU A 10 -50.81 -26.06 -45.83
CA LEU A 10 -49.95 -25.05 -46.51
C LEU A 10 -48.69 -24.66 -45.69
N ASN A 11 -47.55 -24.77 -46.40
CA ASN A 11 -46.28 -24.04 -46.30
C ASN A 11 -45.48 -23.95 -45.00
N THR A 12 -44.38 -24.69 -45.02
CA THR A 12 -43.06 -24.33 -44.51
C THR A 12 -42.66 -22.90 -44.87
N ALA A 13 -42.45 -22.05 -43.87
CA ALA A 13 -41.54 -20.93 -43.91
C ALA A 13 -40.71 -20.97 -42.62
N ALA A 14 -39.48 -21.46 -42.74
CA ALA A 14 -38.49 -21.40 -41.67
C ALA A 14 -38.10 -19.94 -41.47
N LEU A 15 -38.65 -19.29 -40.44
CA LEU A 15 -38.16 -18.01 -39.97
C LEU A 15 -36.95 -18.31 -39.09
N GLY A 16 -35.77 -18.23 -39.71
CA GLY A 16 -34.50 -18.21 -38.99
C GLY A 16 -34.51 -17.03 -38.04
N VAL A 17 -34.56 -17.33 -36.74
CA VAL A 17 -34.21 -16.36 -35.70
C VAL A 17 -32.72 -16.10 -35.89
N VAL A 18 -32.41 -15.06 -36.68
CA VAL A 18 -31.11 -14.41 -36.65
C VAL A 18 -31.04 -13.78 -35.28
N LEU A 19 -30.46 -14.52 -34.34
CA LEU A 19 -29.98 -14.00 -33.08
C LEU A 19 -28.88 -13.00 -33.47
N THR A 20 -29.25 -11.73 -33.63
CA THR A 20 -28.30 -10.64 -33.63
C THR A 20 -27.64 -10.68 -32.27
N LEU A 21 -26.49 -11.37 -32.18
CA LEU A 21 -25.51 -11.06 -31.15
C LEU A 21 -25.16 -9.60 -31.39
N SER A 22 -25.86 -8.71 -30.69
CA SER A 22 -25.27 -7.48 -30.22
C SER A 22 -24.03 -7.91 -29.46
N THR A 23 -22.89 -7.93 -30.16
CA THR A 23 -21.61 -7.75 -29.52
C THR A 23 -21.71 -6.40 -28.82
N THR A 24 -22.12 -6.44 -27.55
CA THR A 24 -21.66 -5.43 -26.61
C THR A 24 -20.16 -5.41 -26.78
N SER A 25 -19.68 -4.40 -27.52
CA SER A 25 -18.32 -3.91 -27.41
C SER A 25 -18.00 -3.95 -25.92
N CYS A 26 -16.98 -4.71 -25.53
CA CYS A 26 -16.29 -4.34 -24.31
C CYS A 26 -16.01 -2.84 -24.47
N SER A 27 -16.41 -2.04 -23.50
CA SER A 27 -15.74 -0.77 -23.32
C SER A 27 -14.25 -1.11 -23.29
N ASP A 28 -13.50 -0.67 -24.31
CA ASP A 28 -12.05 -0.58 -24.23
C ASP A 28 -11.77 0.46 -23.14
N SER A 29 -11.88 0.05 -21.89
CA SER A 29 -11.22 0.76 -20.79
C SER A 29 -9.75 0.54 -21.05
N GLY A 30 -9.04 1.59 -21.48
CA GLY A 30 -7.59 1.46 -21.67
C GLY A 30 -6.92 1.20 -20.33
N LEU A 31 -5.65 0.83 -20.38
CA LEU A 31 -4.90 0.42 -19.20
C LEU A 31 -4.66 1.60 -18.25
N GLU A 32 -4.61 1.29 -16.97
CA GLU A 32 -4.22 2.22 -15.91
C GLU A 32 -2.73 2.08 -15.62
N VAL A 33 -2.00 3.19 -15.66
CA VAL A 33 -0.56 3.25 -15.41
C VAL A 33 -0.31 4.24 -14.28
N VAL A 34 0.12 3.72 -13.14
CA VAL A 34 0.56 4.50 -11.99
C VAL A 34 2.08 4.64 -12.03
N VAL A 35 2.58 5.86 -11.83
CA VAL A 35 4.02 6.11 -11.71
C VAL A 35 4.34 6.54 -10.28
N GLU A 36 5.30 5.84 -9.68
CA GLU A 36 5.84 6.17 -8.36
C GLU A 36 7.28 6.69 -8.50
N LEU A 37 7.60 7.76 -7.79
CA LEU A 37 8.96 8.28 -7.67
C LEU A 37 9.60 7.77 -6.39
N ARG A 38 10.82 7.24 -6.50
CA ARG A 38 11.74 7.07 -5.38
C ARG A 38 12.97 7.94 -5.59
N THR A 39 13.24 8.87 -4.67
CA THR A 39 14.38 9.80 -4.76
C THR A 39 14.95 10.13 -3.39
N ASP A 40 16.23 10.46 -3.36
CA ASP A 40 16.96 11.06 -2.23
C ASP A 40 17.19 12.57 -2.41
N LEU A 41 16.51 13.18 -3.40
CA LEU A 41 16.31 14.63 -3.46
C LEU A 41 15.30 15.05 -2.40
N VAL A 42 15.48 16.25 -1.84
CA VAL A 42 14.61 16.79 -0.80
C VAL A 42 13.54 17.72 -1.42
N PRO A 43 12.24 17.45 -1.23
CA PRO A 43 11.18 18.34 -1.71
C PRO A 43 11.24 19.71 -1.00
N GLU A 44 10.85 20.76 -1.71
CA GLU A 44 10.89 22.17 -1.28
C GLU A 44 12.31 22.73 -0.99
N ILE A 45 13.37 21.93 -1.22
CA ILE A 45 14.77 22.39 -1.12
C ILE A 45 15.52 22.12 -2.43
N GLU A 46 15.40 20.91 -2.97
CA GLU A 46 16.08 20.50 -4.19
C GLU A 46 15.14 20.39 -5.40
N PHE A 47 13.82 20.40 -5.17
CA PHE A 47 12.76 20.43 -6.21
C PHE A 47 11.42 20.85 -5.60
N ASP A 48 10.57 21.55 -6.34
CA ASP A 48 9.23 22.02 -5.92
C ASP A 48 8.08 21.33 -6.67
N SER A 49 8.35 20.71 -7.82
CA SER A 49 7.38 19.93 -8.58
C SER A 49 8.02 18.76 -9.33
N ILE A 50 7.19 17.79 -9.70
CA ILE A 50 7.58 16.64 -10.51
C ILE A 50 6.76 16.63 -11.80
N GLU A 51 7.45 16.77 -12.92
CA GLU A 51 6.88 16.55 -14.24
C GLU A 51 7.04 15.08 -14.66
N THR A 52 5.93 14.45 -15.04
CA THR A 52 5.91 13.08 -15.56
C THR A 52 5.35 13.06 -16.98
N GLU A 53 6.12 12.54 -17.92
CA GLU A 53 5.71 12.30 -19.30
C GLU A 53 5.63 10.82 -19.62
N LEU A 54 4.52 10.40 -20.25
CA LEU A 54 4.35 9.10 -20.87
C LEU A 54 4.39 9.25 -22.39
N VAL A 55 5.46 8.74 -23.02
CA VAL A 55 5.76 8.92 -24.45
C VAL A 55 5.75 7.57 -25.17
N PRO A 56 4.97 7.37 -26.26
CA PRO A 56 5.04 6.14 -27.06
C PRO A 56 6.45 5.91 -27.66
N ALA A 57 6.97 4.69 -27.56
CA ALA A 57 8.28 4.33 -28.09
C ALA A 57 8.27 4.30 -29.63
N GLY A 58 8.61 5.42 -30.25
CA GLY A 58 8.58 5.62 -31.70
C GLY A 58 8.45 7.09 -32.11
N GLU A 59 8.15 7.96 -31.15
CA GLU A 59 8.06 9.41 -31.33
C GLU A 59 9.33 10.13 -30.82
N MET A 60 9.44 11.44 -31.12
CA MET A 60 10.57 12.28 -30.69
C MET A 60 10.79 12.21 -29.18
N ALA A 61 12.05 12.41 -28.75
CA ALA A 61 12.47 12.38 -27.35
C ALA A 61 11.59 13.29 -26.45
N PRO A 62 11.50 13.00 -25.14
CA PRO A 62 10.75 13.82 -24.19
C PRO A 62 11.12 15.31 -24.29
N GLY A 63 10.13 16.19 -24.20
CA GLY A 63 10.32 17.64 -24.39
C GLY A 63 9.19 18.35 -25.14
N PRO A 64 9.27 19.69 -25.28
CA PRO A 64 8.21 20.49 -25.87
C PRO A 64 7.91 20.11 -27.33
N GLY A 65 6.69 19.61 -27.59
CA GLY A 65 6.20 19.23 -28.92
C GLY A 65 6.09 17.72 -29.19
N SER A 66 6.32 16.85 -28.20
CA SER A 66 6.00 15.41 -28.27
C SER A 66 4.49 15.16 -28.17
N SER A 67 3.98 14.04 -28.67
CA SER A 67 2.59 13.59 -28.41
C SER A 67 2.43 12.99 -27.00
N ALA A 68 3.32 13.37 -26.09
CA ALA A 68 3.39 12.84 -24.75
C ALA A 68 2.16 13.23 -23.93
N ARG A 69 1.72 12.31 -23.08
CA ARG A 69 0.80 12.63 -22.01
C ARG A 69 1.62 13.13 -20.83
N ARG A 70 1.36 14.37 -20.41
CA ARG A 70 2.12 15.06 -19.36
C ARG A 70 1.23 15.33 -18.16
N THR A 71 1.79 15.17 -16.98
CA THR A 71 1.22 15.66 -15.72
C THR A 71 2.34 16.29 -14.90
N GLU A 72 2.00 17.30 -14.13
CA GLU A 72 2.90 17.94 -13.18
C GLU A 72 2.26 17.88 -11.79
N THR A 73 3.03 17.41 -10.81
CA THR A 73 2.56 17.18 -9.46
C THR A 73 3.40 18.02 -8.50
N PRO A 74 2.81 18.95 -7.73
CA PRO A 74 3.52 19.70 -6.71
C PRO A 74 4.19 18.76 -5.69
N ALA A 75 5.43 19.05 -5.34
CA ALA A 75 6.17 18.31 -4.34
C ALA A 75 5.89 18.91 -2.95
N THR A 76 5.39 18.08 -2.04
CA THR A 76 5.14 18.50 -0.65
C THR A 76 6.02 17.70 0.31
N ARG A 77 6.41 18.31 1.43
CA ARG A 77 7.11 17.61 2.53
C ARG A 77 6.34 16.44 3.13
N SER A 78 5.02 16.37 2.95
CA SER A 78 4.21 15.23 3.40
C SER A 78 4.38 13.96 2.55
N GLY A 79 5.03 14.05 1.38
CA GLY A 79 5.30 12.89 0.54
C GLY A 79 6.54 12.10 0.98
N ASP A 80 6.40 10.79 1.21
CA ASP A 80 7.54 9.89 1.46
C ASP A 80 8.18 9.46 0.13
N TYR A 81 8.96 10.37 -0.45
CA TYR A 81 9.70 10.14 -1.70
C TYR A 81 10.86 9.16 -1.53
N PHE A 82 11.35 8.94 -0.30
CA PHE A 82 12.46 8.03 -0.07
C PHE A 82 12.03 6.56 -0.13
N VAL A 83 10.82 6.24 0.34
CA VAL A 83 10.25 4.88 0.18
C VAL A 83 9.64 4.70 -1.20
N GLY A 84 8.91 5.71 -1.67
CA GLY A 84 8.24 5.77 -2.96
C GLY A 84 6.91 6.53 -2.85
N PHE A 85 6.74 7.57 -3.66
CA PHE A 85 5.56 8.42 -3.67
C PHE A 85 4.86 8.38 -5.03
N ARG A 86 3.52 8.33 -5.05
CA ARG A 86 2.76 8.33 -6.30
C ARG A 86 2.78 9.73 -6.91
N ILE A 87 3.35 9.86 -8.11
CA ILE A 87 3.52 11.14 -8.80
C ILE A 87 2.62 11.32 -10.03
N ALA A 88 2.10 10.23 -10.61
CA ALA A 88 1.23 10.30 -11.78
C ALA A 88 0.30 9.08 -11.90
N GLU A 89 -0.84 9.30 -12.54
CA GLU A 89 -1.79 8.27 -12.93
C GLU A 89 -2.30 8.56 -14.34
N PHE A 90 -2.08 7.62 -15.25
CA PHE A 90 -2.54 7.70 -16.64
C PHE A 90 -3.61 6.64 -16.87
N SER A 91 -4.85 7.07 -17.11
CA SER A 91 -5.94 6.18 -17.52
C SER A 91 -5.99 6.05 -19.05
N ASP A 92 -6.70 5.06 -19.58
CA ASP A 92 -6.90 4.90 -21.03
C ASP A 92 -5.60 4.72 -21.86
N VAL A 93 -4.58 4.06 -21.29
CA VAL A 93 -3.31 3.77 -21.98
C VAL A 93 -3.46 2.55 -22.90
N VAL A 94 -3.09 2.69 -24.17
CA VAL A 94 -3.12 1.58 -25.13
C VAL A 94 -1.93 0.65 -24.89
N PRO A 95 -2.08 -0.69 -24.96
CA PRO A 95 -0.95 -1.60 -24.83
C PRO A 95 0.17 -1.30 -25.84
N GLY A 96 1.42 -1.22 -25.36
CA GLY A 96 2.57 -0.87 -26.18
C GLY A 96 3.82 -0.57 -25.37
N THR A 97 4.91 -0.23 -26.06
CA THR A 97 6.17 0.20 -25.42
C THR A 97 6.16 1.71 -25.25
N TYR A 98 6.56 2.19 -24.08
CA TYR A 98 6.59 3.61 -23.72
C TYR A 98 7.94 4.00 -23.11
N LEU A 99 8.26 5.28 -23.20
CA LEU A 99 9.23 5.95 -22.34
C LEU A 99 8.45 6.68 -21.24
N ILE A 100 8.84 6.47 -19.98
CA ILE A 100 8.40 7.28 -18.85
C ILE A 100 9.56 8.21 -18.51
N ALA A 101 9.36 9.51 -18.68
CA ALA A 101 10.30 10.53 -18.24
C ALA A 101 9.78 11.18 -16.95
N VAL A 102 10.60 11.16 -15.91
CA VAL A 102 10.34 11.85 -14.64
C VAL A 102 11.39 12.93 -14.48
N THR A 103 10.95 14.17 -14.38
CA THR A 103 11.80 15.35 -14.22
C THR A 103 11.48 16.00 -12.89
N ALA A 104 12.47 16.14 -12.03
CA ALA A 104 12.38 16.98 -10.84
C ALA A 104 12.65 18.43 -11.26
N LEU A 105 11.72 19.32 -10.95
CA LEU A 105 11.77 20.74 -11.28
C LEU A 105 12.01 21.56 -10.02
N LEU A 106 12.81 22.61 -10.13
CA LEU A 106 12.90 23.69 -9.15
C LEU A 106 12.75 24.97 -9.96
N GLU A 107 11.75 25.79 -9.63
CA GLU A 107 11.48 27.05 -10.34
C GLU A 107 11.26 26.84 -11.85
N SER A 108 10.62 25.72 -12.22
CA SER A 108 10.44 25.27 -13.61
C SER A 108 11.72 24.86 -14.36
N GLU A 109 12.90 24.89 -13.71
CA GLU A 109 14.14 24.38 -14.26
C GLU A 109 14.33 22.90 -13.92
N ALA A 110 14.76 22.10 -14.90
CA ALA A 110 15.03 20.68 -14.68
C ALA A 110 16.31 20.48 -13.86
N VAL A 111 16.16 20.12 -12.59
CA VAL A 111 17.31 19.84 -11.71
C VAL A 111 17.81 18.42 -11.90
N ALA A 112 16.93 17.43 -12.11
CA ALA A 112 17.33 16.06 -12.42
C ALA A 112 16.26 15.34 -13.25
N GLN A 113 16.68 14.48 -14.20
CA GLN A 113 15.75 13.72 -15.04
C GLN A 113 16.12 12.25 -15.11
N ARG A 114 15.08 11.41 -15.12
CA ARG A 114 15.17 9.96 -15.33
C ARG A 114 14.22 9.53 -16.45
N VAL A 115 14.74 8.79 -17.44
CA VAL A 115 13.94 8.22 -18.52
C VAL A 115 14.05 6.69 -18.50
N ILE A 116 12.94 5.97 -18.45
CA ILE A 116 12.92 4.49 -18.50
C ILE A 116 12.03 4.00 -19.64
N ARG A 117 12.41 2.88 -20.24
CA ARG A 117 11.61 2.18 -21.26
C ARG A 117 10.82 1.05 -20.62
N VAL A 118 9.51 1.03 -20.81
CA VAL A 118 8.61 0.01 -20.25
C VAL A 118 7.64 -0.54 -21.30
N ASP A 119 7.32 -1.83 -21.17
CA ASP A 119 6.27 -2.49 -21.95
C ASP A 119 4.98 -2.55 -21.12
N ILE A 120 3.95 -1.83 -21.56
CA ILE A 120 2.67 -1.71 -20.88
C ILE A 120 1.69 -2.66 -21.56
N LEU A 121 1.47 -3.83 -20.96
CA LEU A 121 0.60 -4.89 -21.50
C LEU A 121 -0.65 -5.15 -20.63
N ALA A 122 -0.67 -4.59 -19.42
CA ALA A 122 -1.77 -4.65 -18.45
C ALA A 122 -1.68 -3.42 -17.51
N ASN A 123 -2.66 -3.24 -16.64
CA ASN A 123 -2.59 -2.22 -15.59
C ASN A 123 -1.29 -2.41 -14.80
N SER A 124 -0.56 -1.33 -14.57
CA SER A 124 0.79 -1.39 -14.03
C SER A 124 1.08 -0.24 -13.08
N ALA A 125 1.91 -0.52 -12.07
CA ALA A 125 2.54 0.48 -11.23
C ALA A 125 4.05 0.42 -11.48
N THR A 126 4.62 1.51 -11.98
CA THR A 126 6.04 1.58 -12.32
C THR A 126 6.75 2.52 -11.37
N ARG A 127 7.77 2.01 -10.68
CA ARG A 127 8.61 2.81 -9.80
C ARG A 127 9.85 3.30 -10.52
N VAL A 128 10.01 4.62 -10.57
CA VAL A 128 11.17 5.31 -11.14
C VAL A 128 12.10 5.70 -10.00
N ILE A 129 13.36 5.28 -10.09
CA ILE A 129 14.41 5.69 -9.15
C ILE A 129 15.20 6.83 -9.79
N LEU A 130 15.09 8.02 -9.20
CA LEU A 130 15.85 9.21 -9.59
C LEU A 130 16.76 9.57 -8.41
N THR A 131 18.07 9.44 -8.60
CA THR A 131 19.05 9.69 -7.52
C THR A 131 19.59 11.11 -7.59
N ARG A 132 19.99 11.69 -6.47
CA ARG A 132 20.67 12.99 -6.37
C ARG A 132 21.92 13.08 -7.23
N GLY A 133 22.62 11.97 -7.45
CA GLY A 133 23.75 11.91 -8.39
C GLY A 133 23.40 12.37 -9.82
N CYS A 134 22.11 12.35 -10.19
CA CYS A 134 21.61 12.83 -11.48
C CYS A 134 21.32 14.33 -11.55
N ARG A 135 21.59 15.10 -10.48
CA ARG A 135 21.45 16.56 -10.52
C ARG A 135 22.37 17.16 -11.59
N GLY A 136 21.80 17.92 -12.51
CA GLY A 136 22.52 18.56 -13.62
C GLY A 136 23.13 17.58 -14.64
N ALA A 137 22.78 16.29 -14.59
CA ALA A 137 23.29 15.31 -15.55
C ALA A 137 22.64 15.52 -16.92
N ALA A 138 23.46 15.86 -17.92
CA ALA A 138 23.02 15.95 -19.32
C ALA A 138 23.40 14.64 -20.05
N CYS A 139 22.39 13.85 -20.41
CA CYS A 139 22.58 12.57 -21.11
C CYS A 139 22.08 12.62 -22.56
N PRO A 140 22.84 12.09 -23.53
CA PRO A 140 24.15 11.43 -23.37
C PRO A 140 25.28 12.43 -23.08
N GLY A 141 26.22 12.03 -22.24
CA GLY A 141 27.41 12.82 -21.91
C GLY A 141 28.47 12.77 -23.00
N ALA A 142 29.53 13.56 -22.82
CA ALA A 142 30.61 13.64 -23.78
C ALA A 142 31.40 12.31 -23.86
N GLY A 143 31.22 11.58 -24.96
CA GLY A 143 31.90 10.29 -25.19
C GLY A 143 31.06 9.06 -24.82
N ASP A 144 29.83 9.25 -24.35
CA ASP A 144 28.88 8.17 -24.13
C ASP A 144 28.26 7.69 -25.46
N ASP A 145 27.72 6.47 -25.44
CA ASP A 145 26.95 5.95 -26.56
C ASP A 145 25.68 6.79 -26.78
N SER A 146 25.25 6.90 -28.04
CA SER A 146 24.11 7.76 -28.41
C SER A 146 22.77 7.32 -27.81
N ASP A 147 22.66 6.07 -27.37
CA ASP A 147 21.49 5.51 -26.70
C ASP A 147 21.51 5.66 -25.17
N ALA A 148 22.62 6.17 -24.60
CA ALA A 148 22.76 6.46 -23.17
C ALA A 148 22.04 7.76 -22.77
N THR A 149 20.74 7.84 -23.02
CA THR A 149 19.92 9.06 -22.88
C THR A 149 19.28 9.23 -21.50
N SER A 150 19.60 8.38 -20.52
CA SER A 150 18.99 8.42 -19.19
C SER A 150 20.04 8.39 -18.10
N CYS A 151 19.89 9.22 -17.06
CA CYS A 151 20.81 9.19 -15.93
C CYS A 151 20.47 8.06 -14.94
N VAL A 152 21.50 7.37 -14.45
CA VAL A 152 21.46 6.36 -13.38
C VAL A 152 22.63 6.64 -12.45
N GLY A 153 22.38 7.11 -11.22
CA GLY A 153 23.48 7.28 -10.26
C GLY A 153 24.52 8.33 -10.68
N GLY A 154 24.14 9.30 -11.51
CA GLY A 154 25.05 10.28 -12.10
C GLY A 154 25.81 9.83 -13.34
N LEU A 155 25.58 8.60 -13.82
CA LEU A 155 26.13 8.08 -15.07
C LEU A 155 25.04 7.98 -16.14
N CYS A 156 25.37 8.32 -17.38
CA CYS A 156 24.46 8.13 -18.50
C CYS A 156 24.37 6.65 -18.88
N ALA A 157 23.15 6.20 -19.12
CA ALA A 157 22.80 4.81 -19.41
C ALA A 157 21.62 4.74 -20.37
N SER A 158 21.42 3.56 -20.96
CA SER A 158 20.26 3.32 -21.81
C SER A 158 18.97 3.36 -20.97
N PRO A 159 17.85 3.89 -21.51
CA PRO A 159 16.53 3.80 -20.88
C PRO A 159 16.06 2.35 -20.59
N GLU A 160 16.71 1.33 -21.16
CA GLU A 160 16.47 -0.08 -20.81
C GLU A 160 16.98 -0.45 -19.42
N CYS A 161 17.83 0.38 -18.81
CA CYS A 161 18.14 0.29 -17.39
C CYS A 161 16.94 0.79 -16.58
N VAL A 162 15.98 -0.07 -16.27
CA VAL A 162 14.76 0.32 -15.54
C VAL A 162 14.96 0.24 -14.03
N THR A 163 15.36 -0.93 -13.53
CA THR A 163 15.46 -1.20 -12.09
C THR A 163 16.84 -0.95 -11.50
N GLY A 164 17.88 -0.79 -12.34
CA GLY A 164 19.28 -0.67 -11.91
C GLY A 164 20.04 -2.00 -11.92
N ARG A 165 19.42 -3.09 -12.40
CA ARG A 165 20.01 -4.45 -12.39
C ARG A 165 20.21 -5.04 -13.78
N GLU A 166 19.65 -4.40 -14.79
CA GLU A 166 19.68 -4.84 -16.17
C GLU A 166 21.11 -4.73 -16.74
N PRO A 167 21.48 -5.52 -17.76
CA PRO A 167 22.79 -5.41 -18.42
C PRO A 167 23.07 -4.03 -19.03
N ALA A 168 22.00 -3.29 -19.34
CA ALA A 168 22.05 -1.93 -19.86
C ALA A 168 22.38 -0.87 -18.78
N CYS A 169 22.42 -1.27 -17.51
CA CYS A 169 22.76 -0.38 -16.41
C CYS A 169 24.28 -0.21 -16.24
N PRO A 170 24.72 0.94 -15.71
CA PRO A 170 26.10 1.13 -15.28
C PRO A 170 26.52 0.12 -14.20
N ALA A 171 27.82 0.06 -13.92
CA ALA A 171 28.33 -0.73 -12.81
C ALA A 171 27.67 -0.28 -11.48
N ARG A 172 27.35 -1.25 -10.62
CA ARG A 172 26.71 -0.97 -9.33
C ARG A 172 27.63 -0.16 -8.42
N GLU A 173 27.03 0.82 -7.75
CA GLU A 173 27.71 1.63 -6.72
C GLU A 173 27.86 0.85 -5.41
N CYS A 174 26.88 0.00 -5.08
CA CYS A 174 26.83 -0.69 -3.78
C CYS A 174 26.30 -2.13 -3.87
N GLY A 175 26.73 -2.96 -2.92
CA GLY A 175 26.12 -4.27 -2.61
C GLY A 175 25.33 -4.27 -1.31
N SER A 176 25.63 -3.31 -0.42
CA SER A 176 25.00 -3.11 0.88
C SER A 176 25.03 -1.63 1.28
N ALA A 177 24.24 -1.25 2.29
CA ALA A 177 24.21 0.12 2.81
C ALA A 177 25.60 0.61 3.28
N GLY A 178 26.46 -0.28 3.77
CA GLY A 178 27.81 0.06 4.23
C GLY A 178 28.80 0.43 3.12
N ASP A 179 28.45 0.18 1.85
CA ASP A 179 29.25 0.62 0.70
C ASP A 179 28.94 2.09 0.34
N CYS A 180 27.86 2.65 0.87
CA CYS A 180 27.41 4.01 0.62
C CYS A 180 27.84 4.96 1.75
N SER A 181 28.13 6.21 1.40
CA SER A 181 28.53 7.23 2.37
C SER A 181 27.36 8.14 2.73
N ALA A 182 27.13 8.34 4.03
CA ALA A 182 26.17 9.32 4.51
C ALA A 182 26.84 10.72 4.59
N PRO A 183 26.23 11.77 4.04
CA PRO A 183 26.81 13.11 3.98
C PRO A 183 26.86 13.82 5.35
N ALA A 184 25.96 13.46 6.28
CA ALA A 184 25.86 14.06 7.60
C ALA A 184 25.52 13.01 8.67
N ALA A 185 25.74 13.32 9.94
CA ALA A 185 25.39 12.43 11.06
C ALA A 185 23.88 12.19 11.19
N CYS A 186 23.06 13.13 10.72
CA CYS A 186 21.61 13.01 10.65
C CYS A 186 21.12 12.29 9.38
N ALA A 187 22.02 11.85 8.52
CA ALA A 187 21.70 11.14 7.30
C ALA A 187 22.09 9.66 7.40
N SER A 188 21.32 8.78 6.77
CA SER A 188 21.64 7.37 6.66
C SER A 188 21.76 6.96 5.20
N ALA A 189 22.78 6.17 4.87
CA ALA A 189 22.99 5.71 3.50
C ALA A 189 22.24 4.39 3.27
N ALA A 190 21.57 4.28 2.13
CA ALA A 190 20.83 3.10 1.72
C ALA A 190 21.30 2.60 0.35
N CYS A 191 21.48 1.28 0.23
CA CYS A 191 21.74 0.66 -1.06
C CYS A 191 20.42 0.16 -1.66
N VAL A 192 19.92 0.86 -2.68
CA VAL A 192 18.67 0.54 -3.36
C VAL A 192 18.98 0.10 -4.78
N ASN A 193 18.78 -1.19 -5.06
CA ASN A 193 19.05 -1.80 -6.37
C ASN A 193 20.47 -1.60 -6.92
N GLY A 194 21.46 -1.38 -6.05
CA GLY A 194 22.84 -1.15 -6.44
C GLY A 194 23.20 0.32 -6.65
N LEU A 195 22.28 1.24 -6.32
CA LEU A 195 22.49 2.68 -6.27
C LEU A 195 22.55 3.14 -4.82
N CYS A 196 23.44 4.07 -4.52
CA CYS A 196 23.51 4.72 -3.21
C CYS A 196 22.50 5.86 -3.15
N LEU A 197 21.56 5.75 -2.21
CA LEU A 197 20.62 6.80 -1.85
C LEU A 197 20.89 7.26 -0.42
N VAL A 198 20.55 8.51 -0.12
CA VAL A 198 20.68 9.09 1.22
C VAL A 198 19.30 9.37 1.81
N ASP A 199 18.99 8.76 2.95
CA ASP A 199 17.83 9.10 3.76
C ASP A 199 18.22 10.22 4.73
N LEU A 200 17.45 11.30 4.77
CA LEU A 200 17.67 12.38 5.75
C LEU A 200 16.67 12.18 6.90
N ASP A 201 17.18 11.91 8.09
CA ASP A 201 16.36 11.61 9.26
C ASP A 201 16.35 12.79 10.23
N ASP A 202 15.30 13.60 10.14
CA ASP A 202 15.08 14.75 11.03
C ASP A 202 15.02 14.34 12.51
N THR A 203 14.70 13.08 12.84
CA THR A 203 14.69 12.60 14.22
C THR A 203 16.08 12.46 14.83
N GLN A 204 17.13 12.47 14.00
CA GLN A 204 18.51 12.55 14.45
C GLN A 204 18.93 13.99 14.80
N CYS A 205 18.10 14.99 14.47
CA CYS A 205 18.36 16.37 14.80
C CYS A 205 17.68 16.81 16.12
N PRO A 206 18.26 17.79 16.84
CA PRO A 206 17.63 18.44 17.98
C PRO A 206 16.22 18.98 17.65
N ALA A 207 15.38 19.13 18.67
CA ALA A 207 14.02 19.65 18.50
C ALA A 207 14.04 21.06 17.89
N GLY A 208 13.37 21.22 16.75
CA GLY A 208 13.35 22.48 15.99
C GLY A 208 14.46 22.57 14.94
N GLU A 209 15.29 21.55 14.76
CA GLU A 209 16.27 21.43 13.67
C GLU A 209 15.82 20.33 12.67
N ARG A 210 16.32 20.43 11.44
CA ARG A 210 16.09 19.48 10.33
C ARG A 210 17.42 19.05 9.71
N CYS A 211 17.46 17.87 9.12
CA CYS A 211 18.66 17.37 8.47
C CYS A 211 18.80 17.97 7.06
N HIS A 212 19.85 18.75 6.84
CA HIS A 212 20.08 19.44 5.57
C HIS A 212 20.77 18.53 4.54
N PRO A 213 20.40 18.58 3.24
CA PRO A 213 21.02 17.76 2.20
C PRO A 213 22.50 18.10 1.94
N ASP A 214 22.95 19.31 2.28
CA ASP A 214 24.37 19.70 2.22
C ASP A 214 25.18 19.02 3.36
N PRO A 215 26.22 18.22 3.02
CA PRO A 215 27.08 17.54 3.99
C PRO A 215 27.78 18.48 4.99
N MET A 216 27.96 19.75 4.64
CA MET A 216 28.63 20.74 5.48
C MET A 216 27.71 21.33 6.55
N LEU A 217 26.39 21.25 6.35
CA LEU A 217 25.40 21.91 7.20
C LEU A 217 24.86 20.98 8.29
N GLY A 218 24.63 19.69 7.99
CA GLY A 218 24.12 18.73 8.98
C GLY A 218 22.74 19.13 9.53
N CYS A 219 22.57 19.15 10.86
CA CYS A 219 21.33 19.63 11.47
C CYS A 219 21.30 21.16 11.45
N VAL A 220 20.25 21.73 10.84
CA VAL A 220 20.03 23.17 10.74
C VAL A 220 18.69 23.52 11.36
N ASP A 221 18.58 24.68 12.01
CA ASP A 221 17.32 25.19 12.54
C ASP A 221 16.24 25.19 11.45
N ALA A 222 15.09 24.58 11.74
CA ALA A 222 13.97 24.47 10.82
C ALA A 222 13.33 25.84 10.49
N THR A 223 13.70 26.89 11.24
CA THR A 223 13.35 28.29 10.98
C THR A 223 14.47 29.11 10.36
N MET A 224 15.68 28.55 10.15
CA MET A 224 16.70 29.23 9.36
C MET A 224 16.30 29.20 7.89
N CYS A 225 15.95 30.40 7.40
CA CYS A 225 16.04 30.75 5.99
C CYS A 225 17.52 30.62 5.56
N VAL A 226 17.76 30.03 4.39
CA VAL A 226 19.09 29.91 3.78
C VAL A 226 19.09 30.86 2.59
N PRO A 227 19.97 31.88 2.52
CA PRO A 227 19.89 32.91 1.49
C PRO A 227 20.04 32.33 0.08
N LEU A 228 18.98 32.44 -0.70
CA LEU A 228 18.90 32.12 -2.13
C LEU A 228 18.59 33.41 -2.92
N GLU A 229 18.50 33.30 -4.25
CA GLU A 229 17.98 34.38 -5.09
C GLU A 229 16.46 34.45 -4.89
N GLU A 230 15.91 35.64 -4.65
CA GLU A 230 14.48 35.85 -4.41
C GLU A 230 13.63 35.29 -5.55
N ILE A 231 12.69 34.40 -5.21
CA ILE A 231 11.71 33.86 -6.15
C ILE A 231 10.30 34.14 -5.67
N CYS A 232 9.38 34.19 -6.62
CA CYS A 232 8.04 34.69 -6.37
C CYS A 232 7.11 33.67 -5.68
N ASN A 233 7.39 33.33 -4.43
CA ASN A 233 6.74 32.22 -3.71
C ASN A 233 6.14 32.65 -2.35
N ARG A 234 6.24 33.94 -1.98
CA ARG A 234 5.81 34.50 -0.68
C ARG A 234 6.66 34.05 0.51
N ALA A 235 7.82 33.47 0.26
CA ALA A 235 8.86 33.27 1.24
C ALA A 235 9.84 34.45 1.19
N ASP A 236 10.55 34.60 2.30
CA ASP A 236 11.75 35.43 2.40
C ASP A 236 12.88 34.46 2.04
N ASP A 237 13.27 34.41 0.77
CA ASP A 237 14.22 33.43 0.22
C ASP A 237 15.67 33.92 0.37
N ASP A 238 15.90 35.23 0.34
CA ASP A 238 17.22 35.84 0.57
C ASP A 238 17.51 36.16 2.06
N CYS A 239 16.51 35.98 2.93
CA CYS A 239 16.55 36.12 4.37
C CYS A 239 16.77 37.55 4.86
N ASP A 240 16.30 38.56 4.12
CA ASP A 240 16.39 39.96 4.49
C ASP A 240 15.29 40.40 5.48
N GLY A 241 14.28 39.56 5.70
CA GLY A 241 13.17 39.78 6.62
C GLY A 241 11.91 40.34 5.97
N ILE A 242 11.88 40.43 4.65
CA ILE A 242 10.74 40.79 3.82
C ILE A 242 10.55 39.63 2.81
N ALA A 243 9.34 39.46 2.26
CA ALA A 243 9.09 38.42 1.27
C ALA A 243 8.82 39.05 -0.10
N ASP A 244 9.45 38.52 -1.15
CA ASP A 244 9.31 38.92 -2.55
C ASP A 244 9.61 40.41 -2.85
N GLU A 245 10.55 41.06 -2.14
CA GLU A 245 10.82 42.51 -2.25
C GLU A 245 11.76 42.92 -3.38
N ASP A 246 12.53 41.98 -3.94
CA ASP A 246 13.50 42.26 -5.01
C ASP A 246 12.87 42.35 -6.41
N PHE A 247 11.55 42.17 -6.50
CA PHE A 247 10.80 42.31 -7.74
C PHE A 247 10.38 43.77 -8.01
N ASP A 248 10.54 44.25 -9.25
CA ASP A 248 10.07 45.58 -9.65
C ASP A 248 8.53 45.59 -9.77
N ILE A 249 7.86 45.71 -8.62
CA ILE A 249 6.40 45.73 -8.56
C ILE A 249 5.78 47.02 -9.10
N LEU A 250 6.59 48.03 -9.43
CA LEU A 250 6.09 49.35 -9.82
C LEU A 250 5.98 49.49 -11.33
N THR A 251 6.87 48.85 -12.08
CA THR A 251 6.91 48.99 -13.54
C THR A 251 7.06 47.69 -14.30
N ASP A 252 7.40 46.57 -13.65
CA ASP A 252 7.42 45.26 -14.33
C ASP A 252 6.00 44.80 -14.66
N PHE A 253 5.84 44.38 -15.91
CA PHE A 253 4.59 43.87 -16.45
C PHE A 253 4.20 42.51 -15.86
N ASN A 254 5.17 41.71 -15.42
CA ASN A 254 4.96 40.36 -14.88
C ASN A 254 4.80 40.32 -13.34
N HIS A 255 5.09 41.44 -12.66
CA HIS A 255 5.07 41.55 -11.19
C HIS A 255 4.28 42.80 -10.75
N CYS A 256 3.30 43.26 -11.54
CA CYS A 256 2.67 44.56 -11.36
C CYS A 256 1.79 44.64 -10.11
N GLY A 257 2.22 45.43 -9.12
CA GLY A 257 1.51 45.66 -7.85
C GLY A 257 1.75 44.59 -6.78
N ALA A 258 2.13 43.39 -7.19
CA ALA A 258 2.62 42.32 -6.34
C ALA A 258 3.42 41.33 -7.19
N CYS A 259 4.34 40.61 -6.55
CA CYS A 259 5.09 39.56 -7.20
C CYS A 259 4.15 38.54 -7.90
N GLY A 260 4.52 38.10 -9.12
CA GLY A 260 3.82 37.08 -9.91
C GLY A 260 2.53 37.58 -10.57
N SER A 261 2.15 38.84 -10.31
CA SER A 261 0.95 39.45 -10.86
C SER A 261 1.23 40.04 -12.24
N SER A 262 1.12 39.21 -13.28
CA SER A 262 1.27 39.70 -14.65
C SER A 262 0.02 40.46 -15.11
N CYS A 263 0.20 41.62 -15.74
CA CYS A 263 -0.87 42.27 -16.50
C CYS A 263 -1.20 41.45 -17.76
N ASP A 264 -2.46 41.38 -18.17
CA ASP A 264 -2.82 40.72 -19.43
C ASP A 264 -2.46 41.59 -20.64
N SER A 265 -1.53 41.10 -21.47
CA SER A 265 -1.05 41.75 -22.70
C SER A 265 -2.13 42.03 -23.75
N VAL A 266 -3.32 41.43 -23.63
CA VAL A 266 -4.44 41.68 -24.55
C VAL A 266 -5.21 42.96 -24.19
N THR A 267 -5.16 43.42 -22.92
CA THR A 267 -6.05 44.48 -22.41
C THR A 267 -5.38 45.61 -21.62
N ALA A 268 -4.16 45.41 -21.12
CA ALA A 268 -3.38 46.44 -20.42
C ALA A 268 -2.26 47.02 -21.29
N ASP A 269 -2.05 48.33 -21.22
CA ASP A 269 -0.99 49.06 -21.96
C ASP A 269 0.36 49.08 -21.21
N GLY A 270 0.38 48.68 -19.93
CA GLY A 270 1.58 48.59 -19.10
C GLY A 270 1.31 48.60 -17.59
N CYS A 271 2.37 48.46 -16.79
CA CYS A 271 2.35 48.66 -15.34
C CYS A 271 2.88 50.06 -14.98
N ARG A 272 2.14 50.85 -14.21
CA ARG A 272 2.65 52.13 -13.66
C ARG A 272 2.28 52.30 -12.19
N GLY A 273 3.31 52.45 -11.35
CA GLY A 273 3.12 52.65 -9.91
C GLY A 273 2.47 51.44 -9.24
N GLY A 274 2.70 50.23 -9.77
CA GLY A 274 2.13 48.98 -9.26
C GLY A 274 0.66 48.79 -9.57
N THR A 275 0.19 49.36 -10.67
CA THR A 275 -1.18 49.15 -11.17
C THR A 275 -1.14 48.96 -12.68
N CYS A 276 -1.85 47.94 -13.17
CA CYS A 276 -2.04 47.73 -14.61
C CYS A 276 -2.90 48.89 -15.17
N GLU A 277 -2.35 49.64 -16.13
CA GLU A 277 -3.06 50.73 -16.81
C GLU A 277 -3.76 50.22 -18.08
N CYS A 278 -5.06 50.50 -18.20
CA CYS A 278 -5.87 50.15 -19.38
C CYS A 278 -6.35 51.44 -20.07
N SER A 279 -5.52 52.06 -20.92
CA SER A 279 -5.81 53.38 -21.51
C SER A 279 -6.46 53.34 -22.90
N SER A 280 -6.55 52.16 -23.54
CA SER A 280 -7.12 52.01 -24.89
C SER A 280 -8.47 51.29 -24.99
N ASN A 281 -9.42 51.51 -24.07
CA ASN A 281 -10.84 51.17 -24.32
C ASN A 281 -11.74 52.40 -24.35
N ARG A 282 -11.81 53.06 -25.51
CA ARG A 282 -12.86 54.06 -25.82
C ARG A 282 -14.21 53.34 -26.03
N GLY A 283 -14.90 52.97 -24.95
CA GLY A 283 -16.22 52.33 -25.08
C GLY A 283 -17.11 52.31 -23.83
N SER A 284 -16.59 51.98 -22.65
CA SER A 284 -17.31 52.12 -21.37
C SER A 284 -16.34 51.93 -20.20
N PRO A 285 -16.13 52.92 -19.32
CA PRO A 285 -15.49 52.66 -18.03
C PRO A 285 -16.38 51.69 -17.22
N CYS A 286 -15.82 50.76 -16.44
CA CYS A 286 -16.60 49.85 -15.59
C CYS A 286 -17.55 50.68 -14.71
N LEU A 287 -18.86 50.67 -15.00
CA LEU A 287 -19.84 51.56 -14.35
C LEU A 287 -20.19 51.11 -12.92
N GLU A 288 -19.96 49.84 -12.57
CA GLU A 288 -20.31 49.22 -11.28
C GLU A 288 -19.23 48.25 -10.74
N GLY A 289 -18.03 48.18 -11.34
CA GLY A 289 -16.94 47.28 -10.95
C GLY A 289 -15.56 47.93 -11.09
N ARG A 290 -14.48 47.27 -10.62
CA ARG A 290 -13.09 47.69 -10.91
C ARG A 290 -12.47 46.74 -11.94
N CYS A 291 -11.52 47.26 -12.71
CA CYS A 291 -10.72 46.43 -13.62
C CYS A 291 -9.79 45.55 -12.79
N CYS A 292 -10.01 44.24 -12.87
CA CYS A 292 -9.17 43.21 -12.27
C CYS A 292 -8.55 42.36 -13.40
N SER A 293 -7.60 41.49 -13.09
CA SER A 293 -6.81 40.68 -14.03
C SER A 293 -7.63 39.84 -15.03
N THR A 294 -8.91 39.55 -14.73
CA THR A 294 -9.84 38.77 -15.57
C THR A 294 -10.88 39.63 -16.32
N GLY A 295 -10.94 40.95 -16.07
CA GLY A 295 -11.95 41.86 -16.63
C GLY A 295 -12.54 42.84 -15.62
N CYS A 296 -13.71 43.44 -15.91
CA CYS A 296 -14.45 44.22 -14.91
C CYS A 296 -15.14 43.24 -13.94
N GLU A 297 -14.67 43.15 -12.70
CA GLU A 297 -15.29 42.32 -11.65
C GLU A 297 -16.16 43.17 -10.71
N PRO A 298 -17.34 42.68 -10.29
CA PRO A 298 -18.18 43.36 -9.31
C PRO A 298 -17.57 43.28 -7.89
N LEU A 299 -17.57 44.41 -7.17
CA LEU A 299 -16.92 44.54 -5.85
C LEU A 299 -17.84 44.29 -4.64
N ASP A 300 -18.97 43.66 -4.86
CA ASP A 300 -20.03 43.41 -3.88
C ASP A 300 -20.25 41.90 -3.60
N SER A 301 -19.32 41.06 -4.04
CA SER A 301 -19.31 39.61 -3.78
C SER A 301 -18.30 39.25 -2.68
N VAL A 302 -18.45 38.05 -2.10
CA VAL A 302 -17.49 37.52 -1.11
C VAL A 302 -16.13 37.14 -1.71
N THR A 303 -16.02 37.06 -3.04
CA THR A 303 -14.77 36.74 -3.76
C THR A 303 -14.08 37.99 -4.32
N GLY A 304 -14.61 39.19 -4.04
CA GLY A 304 -14.06 40.45 -4.53
C GLY A 304 -14.57 41.63 -3.71
N CYS A 305 -14.58 41.53 -2.38
CA CYS A 305 -15.27 42.51 -1.54
C CYS A 305 -14.49 43.82 -1.42
N GLY A 306 -14.96 44.88 -2.07
CA GLY A 306 -14.36 46.23 -1.97
C GLY A 306 -13.03 46.44 -2.70
N ALA A 307 -12.31 45.36 -3.07
CA ALA A 307 -11.08 45.39 -3.87
C ALA A 307 -10.91 44.12 -4.72
N CYS A 308 -10.14 44.22 -5.82
CA CYS A 308 -9.81 43.07 -6.66
C CYS A 308 -9.04 42.01 -5.84
N GLY A 309 -9.43 40.74 -5.96
CA GLY A 309 -8.77 39.63 -5.26
C GLY A 309 -8.98 39.60 -3.74
N PHE A 310 -9.79 40.52 -3.18
CA PHE A 310 -10.09 40.50 -1.76
C PHE A 310 -11.23 39.52 -1.47
N GLU A 311 -10.87 38.29 -1.13
CA GLU A 311 -11.82 37.25 -0.76
C GLU A 311 -12.09 37.26 0.75
N CYS A 312 -13.36 37.38 1.13
CA CYS A 312 -13.77 37.40 2.54
C CYS A 312 -13.46 36.11 3.30
N ASN A 313 -13.27 35.02 2.55
CA ASN A 313 -12.99 33.70 3.07
C ASN A 313 -11.62 33.21 2.57
N ALA A 314 -10.71 34.12 2.19
CA ALA A 314 -9.33 33.80 1.88
C ALA A 314 -8.72 32.98 3.03
N ASP A 315 -7.95 31.95 2.69
CA ASP A 315 -7.26 31.05 3.63
C ASP A 315 -8.17 30.30 4.62
N ARG A 316 -9.51 30.39 4.45
CA ARG A 316 -10.49 29.60 5.20
C ARG A 316 -10.96 28.43 4.32
N PRO A 317 -11.06 27.21 4.87
CA PRO A 317 -11.74 26.13 4.16
C PRO A 317 -13.18 26.52 3.79
N ALA A 318 -13.67 26.07 2.64
CA ALA A 318 -15.02 26.42 2.16
C ALA A 318 -16.16 26.06 3.14
N HIS A 319 -15.89 25.10 4.04
CA HIS A 319 -16.81 24.66 5.09
C HIS A 319 -16.75 25.50 6.38
N GLN A 320 -15.82 26.46 6.47
CA GLN A 320 -15.58 27.35 7.62
C GLN A 320 -15.56 28.85 7.22
N PRO A 321 -16.56 29.34 6.46
CA PRO A 321 -16.54 30.72 5.97
C PRO A 321 -16.58 31.73 7.13
N SER A 322 -15.84 32.83 7.03
CA SER A 322 -15.93 33.94 7.98
C SER A 322 -17.10 34.89 7.65
N ALA A 323 -17.56 34.91 6.39
CA ALA A 323 -18.59 35.82 5.89
C ALA A 323 -19.45 35.17 4.79
N ASP A 324 -20.72 35.59 4.70
CA ASP A 324 -21.68 35.15 3.69
C ASP A 324 -22.01 36.23 2.66
N ARG A 325 -21.57 37.47 2.87
CA ARG A 325 -21.79 38.59 1.94
C ARG A 325 -20.73 39.68 2.07
N CYS A 326 -20.69 40.53 1.05
CA CYS A 326 -20.00 41.82 1.07
C CYS A 326 -21.03 42.95 1.19
N ASP A 327 -20.76 43.95 2.04
CA ASP A 327 -21.57 45.17 2.12
C ASP A 327 -20.68 46.39 2.37
N GLY A 328 -20.75 47.36 1.45
CA GLY A 328 -19.92 48.57 1.48
C GLY A 328 -18.42 48.28 1.45
N GLY A 329 -17.99 47.19 0.80
CA GLY A 329 -16.59 46.74 0.75
C GLY A 329 -16.08 46.09 2.03
N GLY A 330 -16.96 45.77 2.98
CA GLY A 330 -16.63 44.99 4.17
C GLY A 330 -17.27 43.61 4.15
N CYS A 331 -16.52 42.60 4.57
CA CYS A 331 -17.03 41.25 4.77
C CYS A 331 -17.99 41.21 5.95
N ARG A 332 -19.16 40.59 5.73
CA ARG A 332 -20.25 40.52 6.72
C ARG A 332 -20.71 39.09 6.88
N CYS A 333 -21.12 38.79 8.11
CA CYS A 333 -21.97 37.64 8.39
C CYS A 333 -23.38 38.17 8.71
N GLY A 334 -24.31 37.99 7.78
CA GLY A 334 -25.68 38.48 7.94
C GLY A 334 -25.74 40.01 8.09
N GLY A 335 -26.20 40.49 9.24
CA GLY A 335 -26.23 41.92 9.57
C GLY A 335 -24.98 42.45 10.29
N GLY A 336 -24.04 41.56 10.63
CA GLY A 336 -22.86 41.85 11.44
C GLY A 336 -21.55 41.85 10.64
N ALA A 337 -20.45 42.13 11.33
CA ALA A 337 -19.11 41.94 10.78
C ALA A 337 -18.82 40.45 10.48
N ALA A 338 -17.78 40.18 9.69
CA ALA A 338 -17.25 38.84 9.53
C ALA A 338 -16.89 38.20 10.88
N CYS A 339 -16.99 36.87 10.95
CA CYS A 339 -16.75 36.12 12.17
C CYS A 339 -15.26 36.12 12.53
N ALA A 340 -14.99 36.27 13.83
CA ALA A 340 -13.65 36.22 14.39
C ALA A 340 -13.01 34.83 14.18
N GLU A 341 -11.71 34.71 14.48
CA GLU A 341 -11.03 33.42 14.56
C GLU A 341 -11.74 32.47 15.54
N GLY A 342 -11.72 31.17 15.25
CA GLY A 342 -12.45 30.18 16.04
C GLY A 342 -13.96 30.12 15.75
N SER A 343 -14.46 30.87 14.76
CA SER A 343 -15.89 30.91 14.40
C SER A 343 -16.11 31.00 12.89
N MET A 344 -17.28 30.54 12.46
CA MET A 344 -17.76 30.59 11.09
C MET A 344 -19.15 31.21 10.97
N CYS A 345 -19.45 31.73 9.80
CA CYS A 345 -20.73 32.32 9.45
C CYS A 345 -21.70 31.25 8.94
N CYS A 346 -22.70 30.91 9.76
CA CYS A 346 -23.78 30.01 9.40
C CYS A 346 -25.09 30.80 9.23
N ALA A 347 -25.51 30.97 7.98
CA ALA A 347 -26.76 31.67 7.62
C ALA A 347 -26.91 33.03 8.32
N GLY A 348 -25.84 33.83 8.31
CA GLY A 348 -25.80 35.16 8.89
C GLY A 348 -25.60 35.24 10.41
N THR A 349 -25.28 34.12 11.06
CA THR A 349 -24.92 34.07 12.49
C THR A 349 -23.53 33.47 12.65
N CYS A 350 -22.67 34.11 13.46
CA CYS A 350 -21.39 33.51 13.81
C CYS A 350 -21.58 32.39 14.84
N VAL A 351 -21.05 31.22 14.51
CA VAL A 351 -21.09 30.01 15.35
C VAL A 351 -19.66 29.53 15.58
N SER A 352 -19.37 29.06 16.79
CA SER A 352 -18.05 28.54 17.16
C SER A 352 -17.79 27.20 16.46
N PHE A 353 -16.54 26.89 16.12
CA PHE A 353 -16.21 25.62 15.47
C PHE A 353 -16.46 24.39 16.36
N ASP A 354 -16.39 24.57 17.68
CA ASP A 354 -16.66 23.54 18.69
C ASP A 354 -18.14 23.42 19.08
N ASP A 355 -19.05 24.17 18.41
CA ASP A 355 -20.48 24.06 18.67
C ASP A 355 -20.99 22.67 18.23
N PRO A 356 -21.54 21.84 19.14
CA PRO A 356 -22.02 20.50 18.78
C PRO A 356 -23.16 20.48 17.76
N SER A 357 -23.81 21.62 17.48
CA SER A 357 -24.86 21.74 16.45
C SER A 357 -24.30 22.13 15.08
N HIS A 358 -23.04 22.58 15.03
CA HIS A 358 -22.32 23.06 13.84
C HIS A 358 -20.83 22.68 13.94
N CYS A 359 -20.53 21.44 14.27
CA CYS A 359 -19.17 20.99 14.54
C CYS A 359 -18.32 21.05 13.28
N GLY A 360 -17.31 21.92 13.28
CA GLY A 360 -16.38 22.15 12.17
C GLY A 360 -16.98 22.78 10.91
N THR A 361 -18.26 22.59 10.63
CA THR A 361 -18.98 23.15 9.47
C THR A 361 -20.46 23.40 9.76
N CYS A 362 -21.05 24.37 9.05
CA CYS A 362 -22.44 24.73 9.22
C CYS A 362 -23.40 23.57 8.93
N GLY A 363 -24.24 23.23 9.92
CA GLY A 363 -25.27 22.20 9.79
C GLY A 363 -24.81 20.80 10.18
N SER A 364 -23.52 20.62 10.51
CA SER A 364 -23.00 19.36 11.06
C SER A 364 -23.26 19.29 12.55
N ALA A 365 -24.43 18.77 12.93
CA ALA A 365 -24.72 18.48 14.32
C ALA A 365 -24.16 17.10 14.73
N CYS A 366 -23.42 17.06 15.82
CA CYS A 366 -23.01 15.82 16.46
C CYS A 366 -24.21 15.14 17.14
N PHE A 367 -24.23 13.81 17.12
CA PHE A 367 -25.25 13.06 17.82
C PHE A 367 -25.11 13.25 19.34
N ASN A 368 -26.00 14.05 19.92
CA ASN A 368 -26.02 14.27 21.36
C ASN A 368 -27.30 13.69 21.98
N ALA A 369 -27.18 12.48 22.52
CA ALA A 369 -28.24 11.84 23.31
C ALA A 369 -27.66 11.43 24.67
N PRO A 370 -27.70 12.29 25.70
CA PRO A 370 -27.05 12.04 26.98
C PRO A 370 -27.41 10.67 27.56
N GLY A 371 -26.39 9.88 27.90
CA GLY A 371 -26.55 8.50 28.37
C GLY A 371 -26.70 7.44 27.28
N SER A 372 -26.75 7.83 26.01
CA SER A 372 -26.63 6.93 24.86
C SER A 372 -25.16 6.56 24.64
N PRO A 373 -24.84 5.29 24.39
CA PRO A 373 -23.48 4.87 24.03
C PRO A 373 -23.07 5.34 22.63
N ALA A 374 -24.00 5.91 21.87
CA ALA A 374 -23.73 6.54 20.59
C ALA A 374 -23.41 8.05 20.68
N SER A 375 -23.34 8.63 21.89
CA SER A 375 -23.08 10.07 22.05
C SER A 375 -21.73 10.51 21.46
N GLN A 376 -21.75 11.65 20.78
CA GLN A 376 -20.60 12.34 20.23
C GLN A 376 -20.39 13.69 20.93
N ILE A 377 -19.13 14.11 21.02
CA ILE A 377 -18.73 15.48 21.36
C ILE A 377 -18.13 16.13 20.12
N CYS A 378 -18.27 17.45 20.00
CA CYS A 378 -17.44 18.20 19.05
C CYS A 378 -16.09 18.48 19.68
N ALA A 379 -15.01 18.08 19.01
CA ALA A 379 -13.66 18.26 19.53
C ALA A 379 -12.66 18.46 18.39
N GLU A 380 -11.56 19.13 18.69
CA GLU A 380 -10.47 19.31 17.74
C GLU A 380 -9.84 17.96 17.38
N SER A 381 -9.87 17.62 16.09
CA SER A 381 -9.21 16.45 15.51
C SER A 381 -7.84 16.80 14.92
N GLY A 382 -7.55 18.09 14.74
CA GLY A 382 -6.28 18.66 14.31
C GLY A 382 -6.28 20.19 14.46
N PRO A 383 -5.16 20.88 14.17
CA PRO A 383 -5.10 22.34 14.25
C PRO A 383 -6.19 23.00 13.39
N GLY A 384 -7.20 23.61 14.03
CA GLY A 384 -8.31 24.29 13.35
C GLY A 384 -9.39 23.37 12.75
N SER A 385 -9.27 22.05 12.93
CA SER A 385 -10.24 21.06 12.44
C SER A 385 -11.02 20.46 13.61
N TYR A 386 -12.35 20.44 13.49
CA TYR A 386 -13.26 19.97 14.54
C TYR A 386 -14.18 18.92 13.96
N ASP A 387 -14.24 17.77 14.64
CA ASP A 387 -15.04 16.62 14.23
C ASP A 387 -15.91 16.11 15.37
N CYS A 388 -16.98 15.41 15.00
CA CYS A 388 -17.81 14.69 15.97
C CYS A 388 -17.10 13.42 16.43
N LEU A 389 -16.53 13.45 17.63
CA LEU A 389 -15.78 12.35 18.22
C LEU A 389 -16.62 11.59 19.23
N CYS A 390 -16.45 10.27 19.28
CA CYS A 390 -17.12 9.42 20.25
C CYS A 390 -16.67 9.74 21.68
N SER A 391 -17.62 10.12 22.54
CA SER A 391 -17.30 10.49 23.92
C SER A 391 -16.88 9.29 24.78
N ALA A 392 -17.29 8.08 24.38
CA ALA A 392 -17.01 6.84 25.07
C ALA A 392 -15.84 6.09 24.40
N PRO A 393 -14.83 5.62 25.17
CA PRO A 393 -13.72 4.85 24.61
C PRO A 393 -14.19 3.51 24.04
N GLY A 394 -13.59 3.09 22.93
CA GLY A 394 -13.97 1.84 22.23
C GLY A 394 -15.33 1.92 21.55
N ARG A 395 -15.79 3.12 21.20
CA ARG A 395 -16.98 3.35 20.38
C ARG A 395 -16.58 4.08 19.11
N SER A 396 -17.25 3.75 18.01
CA SER A 396 -17.00 4.38 16.70
C SER A 396 -18.31 4.49 15.91
N ASP A 397 -18.40 5.53 15.09
CA ASP A 397 -19.42 5.71 14.04
C ASP A 397 -18.91 4.96 12.80
N CYS A 398 -19.42 3.75 12.56
CA CYS A 398 -18.88 2.88 11.51
C CYS A 398 -19.68 2.93 10.21
N ASP A 399 -20.85 3.56 10.21
CA ASP A 399 -21.65 3.80 9.01
C ASP A 399 -21.51 5.24 8.46
N GLY A 400 -20.83 6.11 9.21
CA GLY A 400 -20.58 7.51 8.86
C GLY A 400 -21.81 8.39 9.02
N VAL A 401 -22.83 7.93 9.74
CA VAL A 401 -24.10 8.62 9.91
C VAL A 401 -24.08 9.38 11.24
N SER A 402 -23.71 10.65 11.18
CA SER A 402 -23.68 11.54 12.36
C SER A 402 -25.01 11.66 13.13
N SER A 403 -26.14 11.21 12.55
CA SER A 403 -27.45 11.23 13.21
C SER A 403 -27.77 10.03 14.10
N ASN A 404 -26.99 8.95 14.04
CA ASN A 404 -27.13 7.79 14.92
C ASN A 404 -25.89 7.54 15.79
N GLY A 405 -24.78 8.23 15.52
CA GLY A 405 -23.69 8.48 16.46
C GLY A 405 -22.62 7.40 16.47
N CYS A 406 -22.16 7.00 17.65
CA CYS A 406 -21.13 5.96 17.83
C CYS A 406 -21.73 4.61 18.17
N GLU A 407 -22.60 4.10 17.32
CA GLU A 407 -23.42 2.90 17.51
C GLU A 407 -22.58 1.62 17.65
N THR A 408 -21.36 1.59 17.10
CA THR A 408 -20.53 0.40 17.06
C THR A 408 -19.56 0.30 18.25
N ASP A 409 -19.55 -0.85 18.92
CA ASP A 409 -18.54 -1.22 19.94
C ASP A 409 -17.29 -1.77 19.23
N THR A 410 -16.18 -1.05 19.39
CA THR A 410 -14.84 -1.40 18.88
C THR A 410 -13.87 -1.79 19.99
N GLY A 411 -14.31 -1.75 21.26
CA GLY A 411 -13.49 -1.94 22.45
C GLY A 411 -13.44 -3.38 22.98
N SER A 412 -13.39 -3.51 24.31
CA SER A 412 -13.21 -4.82 25.01
C SER A 412 -14.41 -5.76 24.89
N SER A 413 -15.58 -5.24 24.52
CA SER A 413 -16.79 -5.98 24.16
C SER A 413 -17.10 -5.88 22.68
N GLY A 414 -16.15 -5.36 21.89
CA GLY A 414 -16.26 -5.23 20.45
C GLY A 414 -16.48 -6.58 19.80
N SER A 415 -17.41 -6.60 18.84
CA SER A 415 -17.64 -7.80 18.03
C SER A 415 -16.35 -8.22 17.34
N VAL A 416 -16.17 -9.51 17.11
CA VAL A 416 -15.09 -10.03 16.24
C VAL A 416 -15.10 -9.42 14.83
N ASN A 417 -16.16 -8.70 14.45
CA ASN A 417 -16.25 -7.97 13.19
C ASN A 417 -15.74 -6.52 13.25
N ASN A 418 -15.51 -5.94 14.44
CA ASN A 418 -15.13 -4.54 14.65
C ASN A 418 -14.03 -4.39 15.73
N CYS A 419 -13.11 -5.34 15.82
CA CYS A 419 -12.17 -5.40 16.92
C CYS A 419 -11.06 -4.35 16.80
N GLY A 420 -11.07 -3.35 17.68
CA GLY A 420 -10.10 -2.24 17.65
C GLY A 420 -10.42 -1.16 16.61
N GLY A 421 -11.44 -1.36 15.78
CA GLY A 421 -11.85 -0.40 14.75
C GLY A 421 -12.99 -0.89 13.88
N CYS A 422 -13.58 0.02 13.11
CA CYS A 422 -14.67 -0.28 12.19
C CYS A 422 -14.25 -1.31 11.13
N GLY A 423 -15.01 -2.41 11.00
CA GLY A 423 -14.74 -3.45 10.02
C GLY A 423 -13.45 -4.25 10.26
N ALA A 424 -12.73 -4.00 11.36
CA ALA A 424 -11.52 -4.72 11.76
C ALA A 424 -11.90 -6.13 12.23
N ARG A 425 -12.15 -7.02 11.26
CA ARG A 425 -12.66 -8.35 11.51
C ARG A 425 -11.52 -9.32 11.86
N CYS A 426 -11.63 -9.93 13.04
CA CYS A 426 -10.74 -10.99 13.47
C CYS A 426 -11.01 -12.27 12.68
N LEU A 427 -9.97 -12.78 12.04
CA LEU A 427 -9.93 -14.07 11.36
C LEU A 427 -8.93 -14.99 12.06
N VAL A 428 -9.30 -16.24 12.28
CA VAL A 428 -8.40 -17.27 12.81
C VAL A 428 -8.49 -18.50 11.92
N THR A 429 -7.39 -18.85 11.26
CA THR A 429 -7.32 -20.10 10.48
C THR A 429 -7.37 -21.29 11.43
N ASN A 430 -8.24 -22.27 11.15
CA ASN A 430 -8.47 -23.47 11.97
C ASN A 430 -8.84 -23.19 13.44
N GLY A 431 -9.48 -22.06 13.74
CA GLY A 431 -9.92 -21.74 15.09
C GLY A 431 -11.08 -20.76 15.12
N THR A 432 -11.47 -20.38 16.33
CA THR A 432 -12.49 -19.37 16.61
C THR A 432 -11.80 -18.07 17.00
N PRO A 433 -12.10 -16.93 16.35
CA PRO A 433 -11.57 -15.63 16.74
C PRO A 433 -12.19 -15.12 18.04
N ALA A 434 -11.44 -14.31 18.78
CA ALA A 434 -11.89 -13.48 19.88
C ALA A 434 -11.41 -12.03 19.66
N CYS A 435 -12.09 -11.09 20.31
CA CYS A 435 -11.62 -9.72 20.46
C CYS A 435 -11.38 -9.46 21.95
N ASN A 436 -10.13 -9.24 22.33
CA ASN A 436 -9.75 -8.97 23.71
C ASN A 436 -9.21 -7.55 23.78
N SER A 437 -9.98 -6.63 24.36
CA SER A 437 -9.61 -5.22 24.52
C SER A 437 -9.19 -4.53 23.21
N GLY A 438 -9.97 -4.74 22.15
CA GLY A 438 -9.70 -4.17 20.82
C GLY A 438 -8.56 -4.86 20.06
N VAL A 439 -8.03 -5.97 20.56
CA VAL A 439 -6.99 -6.76 19.89
C VAL A 439 -7.52 -8.14 19.52
N CYS A 440 -7.36 -8.51 18.25
CA CYS A 440 -7.74 -9.84 17.78
C CYS A 440 -6.90 -10.93 18.46
N ALA A 441 -7.57 -11.98 18.90
CA ALA A 441 -6.97 -13.11 19.59
C ALA A 441 -7.58 -14.44 19.13
N ILE A 442 -6.92 -15.54 19.48
CA ILE A 442 -7.46 -16.89 19.28
C ILE A 442 -8.29 -17.25 20.51
N ALA A 443 -9.60 -17.47 20.34
CA ALA A 443 -10.48 -17.91 21.43
C ALA A 443 -10.27 -19.40 21.72
N SER A 444 -10.20 -20.19 20.64
CA SER A 444 -10.00 -21.63 20.70
C SER A 444 -9.58 -22.17 19.34
N CYS A 445 -8.87 -23.29 19.34
CA CYS A 445 -8.59 -24.03 18.12
C CYS A 445 -9.68 -25.04 17.80
N ASN A 446 -9.92 -25.27 16.51
CA ASN A 446 -10.78 -26.35 16.05
C ASN A 446 -10.23 -27.69 16.53
N SER A 447 -11.10 -28.70 16.65
CA SER A 447 -10.67 -30.04 17.03
C SER A 447 -9.52 -30.54 16.14
N ARG A 448 -8.49 -31.12 16.77
CA ARG A 448 -7.25 -31.62 16.14
C ARG A 448 -6.33 -30.53 15.58
N TYR A 449 -6.50 -29.28 15.98
CA TYR A 449 -5.54 -28.21 15.72
C TYR A 449 -5.07 -27.59 17.04
N ALA A 450 -3.85 -27.02 17.03
CA ALA A 450 -3.29 -26.26 18.13
C ALA A 450 -2.48 -25.07 17.60
N ASP A 451 -2.38 -24.02 18.42
CA ASP A 451 -1.43 -22.92 18.28
C ASP A 451 -0.15 -23.32 19.04
N CYS A 452 0.77 -23.95 18.33
CA CYS A 452 2.02 -24.47 18.89
C CYS A 452 3.17 -23.47 18.82
N LEU A 453 3.15 -22.57 17.83
CA LEU A 453 4.14 -21.52 17.69
C LEU A 453 3.84 -20.32 18.62
N GLY A 454 2.60 -20.17 19.06
CA GLY A 454 2.14 -19.04 19.85
C GLY A 454 1.97 -17.81 18.97
N GLY A 455 0.73 -17.41 18.72
CA GLY A 455 0.48 -16.16 18.01
C GLY A 455 -0.85 -16.11 17.27
N TYR A 456 -1.41 -14.91 17.18
CA TYR A 456 -2.66 -14.70 16.44
C TYR A 456 -2.48 -14.86 14.92
N SER A 457 -1.36 -14.39 14.36
CA SER A 457 -1.15 -14.20 12.92
C SER A 457 -1.19 -15.49 12.09
N ASN A 458 -0.81 -16.61 12.69
CA ASN A 458 -0.76 -17.93 12.05
C ASN A 458 -1.95 -18.83 12.45
N GLY A 459 -2.82 -18.37 13.35
CA GLY A 459 -3.99 -19.11 13.81
C GLY A 459 -3.61 -20.39 14.55
N CYS A 460 -4.40 -21.44 14.37
CA CYS A 460 -4.11 -22.77 14.91
C CYS A 460 -3.40 -23.60 13.83
N GLU A 461 -2.11 -23.35 13.68
CA GLU A 461 -1.31 -23.78 12.53
C GLU A 461 -0.97 -25.27 12.54
N THR A 462 -1.00 -25.92 13.71
CA THR A 462 -0.49 -27.28 13.86
C THR A 462 -1.61 -28.32 13.90
N ARG A 463 -1.54 -29.33 13.02
CA ARG A 463 -2.49 -30.44 12.97
C ARG A 463 -2.07 -31.57 13.91
N LEU A 464 -2.86 -31.82 14.95
CA LEU A 464 -2.58 -32.80 16.02
C LEU A 464 -2.79 -34.29 15.63
N ALA A 465 -2.80 -34.57 14.34
CA ALA A 465 -2.88 -35.91 13.76
C ALA A 465 -1.65 -36.25 12.91
N SER A 466 -0.64 -35.37 12.90
CA SER A 466 0.65 -35.64 12.27
C SER A 466 1.46 -36.63 13.13
N LEU A 467 2.50 -37.21 12.54
CA LEU A 467 3.45 -38.03 13.28
C LEU A 467 4.40 -37.20 14.15
N THR A 468 4.47 -35.88 13.95
CA THR A 468 5.35 -34.97 14.71
C THR A 468 4.62 -34.25 15.86
N ASP A 469 3.28 -34.24 15.84
CA ASP A 469 2.44 -33.47 16.76
C ASP A 469 1.22 -34.28 17.24
N CYS A 470 1.39 -35.57 17.45
CA CYS A 470 0.28 -36.47 17.71
C CYS A 470 -0.36 -36.21 19.09
N GLY A 471 -1.58 -35.67 19.09
CA GLY A 471 -2.29 -35.33 20.33
C GLY A 471 -1.80 -34.06 21.03
N GLY A 472 -0.69 -33.46 20.57
CA GLY A 472 -0.14 -32.23 21.13
C GLY A 472 1.10 -31.76 20.37
N CYS A 473 1.43 -30.48 20.52
CA CYS A 473 2.57 -29.83 19.89
C CYS A 473 3.88 -30.58 20.16
N GLY A 474 4.62 -30.95 19.11
CA GLY A 474 5.91 -31.61 19.22
C GLY A 474 5.88 -33.05 19.75
N ILE A 475 4.70 -33.64 19.95
CA ILE A 475 4.58 -35.05 20.34
C ILE A 475 4.85 -35.95 19.13
N THR A 476 6.11 -36.35 18.98
CA THR A 476 6.53 -37.20 17.86
C THR A 476 6.25 -38.67 18.13
N CYS A 477 5.59 -39.35 17.19
CA CYS A 477 5.38 -40.79 17.19
C CYS A 477 6.57 -41.52 16.58
N SER A 478 7.44 -42.04 17.44
CA SER A 478 8.50 -42.98 17.09
C SER A 478 8.28 -44.27 17.87
N LEU A 479 8.04 -45.36 17.16
CA LEU A 479 7.79 -46.68 17.74
C LEU A 479 8.87 -47.65 17.27
N ASN A 480 9.39 -48.47 18.19
CA ASN A 480 10.48 -49.40 17.88
C ASN A 480 9.99 -50.52 16.95
N ASN A 481 10.75 -50.77 15.88
CA ASN A 481 10.50 -51.80 14.86
C ASN A 481 9.08 -51.76 14.28
N ALA A 482 8.49 -50.57 14.16
CA ALA A 482 7.12 -50.39 13.73
C ALA A 482 6.96 -49.12 12.89
N THR A 483 6.06 -49.18 11.92
CA THR A 483 5.51 -47.99 11.28
C THR A 483 4.47 -47.39 12.22
N ALA A 484 4.71 -46.16 12.69
CA ALA A 484 3.79 -45.45 13.58
C ALA A 484 2.63 -44.78 12.82
N THR A 485 1.50 -44.60 13.50
CA THR A 485 0.38 -43.75 13.08
C THR A 485 -0.12 -42.93 14.28
N CYS A 486 -0.76 -41.79 14.01
CA CYS A 486 -1.43 -41.02 15.05
C CYS A 486 -2.94 -41.31 15.04
N ALA A 487 -3.39 -42.16 15.96
CA ALA A 487 -4.79 -42.56 16.07
C ALA A 487 -5.42 -41.94 17.32
N ALA A 488 -6.51 -41.17 17.13
CA ALA A 488 -7.26 -40.52 18.20
C ALA A 488 -6.41 -39.64 19.16
N GLY A 489 -5.34 -39.02 18.65
CA GLY A 489 -4.44 -38.19 19.45
C GLY A 489 -3.44 -38.98 20.29
N SER A 490 -3.16 -40.24 19.91
CA SER A 490 -2.13 -41.07 20.54
C SER A 490 -1.38 -41.87 19.49
N CYS A 491 -0.09 -42.12 19.75
CA CYS A 491 0.73 -42.94 18.88
C CYS A 491 0.26 -44.39 18.92
N ALA A 492 0.11 -44.98 17.73
CA ALA A 492 -0.29 -46.36 17.56
C ALA A 492 0.57 -47.07 16.51
N VAL A 493 0.68 -48.39 16.63
CA VAL A 493 1.35 -49.24 15.64
C VAL A 493 0.43 -49.38 14.42
N ALA A 494 0.87 -48.90 13.26
CA ALA A 494 0.18 -49.12 11.99
C ALA A 494 0.52 -50.51 11.42
N SER A 495 1.80 -50.88 11.49
CA SER A 495 2.32 -52.19 11.09
C SER A 495 3.68 -52.43 11.72
N CYS A 496 3.99 -53.68 12.04
CA CYS A 496 5.34 -54.07 12.45
C CYS A 496 6.29 -54.18 11.26
N ASP A 497 7.56 -53.87 11.51
CA ASP A 497 8.64 -54.14 10.56
C ASP A 497 8.78 -55.66 10.34
N ALA A 498 9.28 -56.05 9.17
CA ALA A 498 9.42 -57.45 8.83
C ALA A 498 10.28 -58.21 9.86
N GLY A 499 9.75 -59.31 10.40
CA GLY A 499 10.42 -60.10 11.44
C GLY A 499 10.12 -59.67 12.88
N TRP A 500 9.23 -58.71 13.09
CA TRP A 500 8.76 -58.27 14.41
C TRP A 500 7.24 -58.43 14.58
N ALA A 501 6.79 -58.55 15.83
CA ALA A 501 5.39 -58.54 16.22
C ALA A 501 5.20 -57.79 17.55
N ASP A 502 4.06 -57.13 17.69
CA ASP A 502 3.55 -56.63 18.97
C ASP A 502 2.88 -57.80 19.71
N CYS A 503 3.60 -58.36 20.68
CA CYS A 503 3.10 -59.49 21.48
C CYS A 503 2.61 -59.06 22.86
N SER A 504 2.89 -57.81 23.25
CA SER A 504 2.45 -57.22 24.50
C SER A 504 1.03 -56.65 24.38
N GLY A 505 0.63 -56.27 23.15
CA GLY A 505 -0.59 -55.53 22.82
C GLY A 505 -0.48 -54.03 23.11
N GLY A 506 0.72 -53.54 23.45
CA GLY A 506 1.00 -52.18 23.87
C GLY A 506 1.46 -51.30 22.72
N SER A 507 0.55 -50.47 22.19
CA SER A 507 0.87 -49.61 21.04
C SER A 507 1.95 -48.55 21.29
N ALA A 508 2.31 -48.30 22.55
CA ALA A 508 3.34 -47.34 22.97
C ALA A 508 4.77 -47.91 22.90
N ASP A 509 4.92 -49.24 22.93
CA ASP A 509 6.22 -49.90 23.07
C ASP A 509 6.74 -50.40 21.70
N GLY A 510 5.88 -50.37 20.68
CA GLY A 510 6.19 -50.73 19.29
C GLY A 510 5.97 -52.22 19.01
N CYS A 511 6.76 -52.78 18.10
CA CYS A 511 6.76 -54.22 17.85
C CYS A 511 8.02 -54.81 18.47
N GLU A 512 7.88 -55.34 19.68
CA GLU A 512 8.99 -55.57 20.58
C GLU A 512 9.53 -57.01 20.46
N THR A 513 8.79 -57.89 19.80
CA THR A 513 9.10 -59.31 19.77
C THR A 513 9.63 -59.77 18.41
N PRO A 514 10.86 -60.30 18.32
CA PRO A 514 11.39 -60.88 17.09
C PRO A 514 10.75 -62.24 16.81
N ILE A 515 10.12 -62.39 15.64
CA ILE A 515 9.38 -63.61 15.21
C ILE A 515 10.23 -64.61 14.41
N ASN A 516 11.55 -64.46 14.47
CA ASN A 516 12.54 -65.40 13.93
C ASN A 516 13.23 -66.21 15.05
N THR A 517 12.69 -66.17 16.27
CA THR A 517 13.21 -66.90 17.42
C THR A 517 12.52 -68.25 17.58
N LEU A 518 13.15 -69.20 18.27
CA LEU A 518 12.56 -70.53 18.53
C LEU A 518 11.30 -70.46 19.41
N THR A 519 11.09 -69.39 20.16
CA THR A 519 9.92 -69.21 21.04
C THR A 519 8.80 -68.40 20.39
N ASN A 520 9.05 -67.72 19.26
CA ASN A 520 8.09 -66.85 18.56
C ASN A 520 8.11 -67.05 17.04
N CYS A 521 8.31 -68.27 16.57
CA CYS A 521 8.59 -68.54 15.17
C CYS A 521 7.36 -68.30 14.28
N GLY A 522 7.38 -67.22 13.50
CA GLY A 522 6.25 -66.81 12.65
C GLY A 522 5.12 -66.09 13.39
N GLY A 523 5.23 -65.89 14.70
CA GLY A 523 4.21 -65.20 15.50
C GLY A 523 4.44 -65.35 17.00
N CYS A 524 3.73 -64.52 17.78
CA CYS A 524 3.83 -64.47 19.23
C CYS A 524 3.58 -65.83 19.90
N GLY A 525 4.53 -66.29 20.72
CA GLY A 525 4.41 -67.53 21.49
C GLY A 525 4.43 -68.82 20.66
N ILE A 526 4.65 -68.76 19.34
CA ILE A 526 4.74 -69.95 18.50
C ILE A 526 6.10 -70.62 18.73
N THR A 527 6.10 -71.64 19.58
CA THR A 527 7.31 -72.42 19.84
C THR A 527 7.63 -73.33 18.67
N CYS A 528 8.83 -73.22 18.12
CA CYS A 528 9.35 -74.06 17.06
C CYS A 528 10.05 -75.30 17.64
N SER A 529 9.35 -76.43 17.59
CA SER A 529 9.86 -77.74 17.99
C SER A 529 9.60 -78.75 16.87
N ARG A 530 10.56 -79.63 16.62
CA ARG A 530 10.46 -80.72 15.64
C ARG A 530 10.82 -82.03 16.31
N TYR A 531 9.94 -83.02 16.21
CA TYR A 531 10.14 -84.32 16.86
C TYR A 531 11.41 -84.99 16.34
N GLY A 532 12.28 -85.48 17.23
CA GLY A 532 13.51 -86.16 16.82
C GLY A 532 14.54 -85.27 16.10
N ALA A 533 14.43 -83.94 16.17
CA ALA A 533 15.28 -83.03 15.42
C ALA A 533 15.66 -81.76 16.21
N THR A 534 16.75 -81.12 15.81
CA THR A 534 17.05 -79.73 16.16
C THR A 534 16.26 -78.82 15.22
N ALA A 535 15.38 -78.00 15.78
CA ALA A 535 14.55 -77.07 15.02
C ALA A 535 15.26 -75.74 14.79
N THR A 536 14.89 -75.04 13.71
CA THR A 536 15.31 -73.66 13.42
C THR A 536 14.12 -72.85 12.93
N CYS A 537 14.10 -71.54 13.20
CA CYS A 537 13.11 -70.64 12.64
C CYS A 537 13.71 -69.88 11.45
N SER A 538 13.28 -70.24 10.23
CA SER A 538 13.76 -69.61 9.00
C SER A 538 12.61 -68.91 8.30
N SER A 539 12.73 -67.60 8.09
CA SER A 539 11.73 -66.76 7.40
C SER A 539 10.31 -66.90 7.99
N GLY A 540 10.21 -66.94 9.33
CA GLY A 540 8.93 -67.09 10.03
C GLY A 540 8.30 -68.48 9.93
N SER A 541 9.03 -69.48 9.44
CA SER A 541 8.58 -70.87 9.38
C SER A 541 9.50 -71.77 10.19
N CYS A 542 8.91 -72.63 11.03
CA CYS A 542 9.67 -73.62 11.77
C CYS A 542 10.17 -74.71 10.79
N ARG A 543 11.47 -75.01 10.80
CA ARG A 543 12.11 -75.99 9.92
C ARG A 543 13.02 -76.93 10.70
N ILE A 544 13.37 -78.06 10.09
CA ILE A 544 14.38 -78.97 10.63
C ILE A 544 15.76 -78.41 10.27
N LEU A 545 16.60 -78.14 11.26
CA LEU A 545 18.03 -77.82 11.02
C LEU A 545 18.82 -79.10 10.79
N SER A 546 18.61 -80.09 11.65
CA SER A 546 19.24 -81.41 11.56
C SER A 546 18.43 -82.43 12.36
N CYS A 547 18.36 -83.67 11.88
CA CYS A 547 17.85 -84.78 12.69
C CYS A 547 18.82 -85.12 13.82
N ASN A 548 18.28 -85.53 14.96
CA ASN A 548 19.10 -86.07 16.04
C ASN A 548 19.76 -87.38 15.59
N SER A 549 20.87 -87.75 16.21
CA SER A 549 21.59 -88.99 15.87
C SER A 549 20.66 -90.21 15.89
N GLY A 550 20.64 -90.98 14.81
CA GLY A 550 19.78 -92.16 14.66
C GLY A 550 18.36 -91.85 14.16
N ASN A 551 18.02 -90.60 13.83
CA ASN A 551 16.73 -90.21 13.25
C ASN A 551 16.88 -89.69 11.81
N GLY A 552 15.82 -89.77 11.00
CA GLY A 552 15.73 -89.22 9.65
C GLY A 552 14.34 -88.68 9.31
N ASN A 553 14.26 -87.72 8.38
CA ASN A 553 13.01 -87.25 7.79
C ASN A 553 12.69 -88.08 6.55
N CYS A 554 11.97 -89.20 6.73
CA CYS A 554 11.76 -90.19 5.68
C CYS A 554 10.71 -89.78 4.63
N ASN A 555 9.80 -88.86 4.96
CA ASN A 555 8.72 -88.43 4.06
C ASN A 555 8.99 -87.04 3.42
N GLY A 556 10.10 -86.40 3.80
CA GLY A 556 10.52 -85.08 3.32
C GLY A 556 9.65 -83.93 3.83
N ARG A 557 8.86 -84.12 4.89
CA ARG A 557 7.97 -83.09 5.44
C ARG A 557 8.57 -82.52 6.71
N ASP A 558 8.71 -81.21 6.78
CA ASP A 558 9.21 -80.56 8.00
C ASP A 558 8.19 -80.64 9.14
N SER A 559 6.90 -80.81 8.84
CA SER A 559 5.77 -80.71 9.78
C SER A 559 5.83 -81.67 10.96
N ASP A 560 6.32 -82.88 10.73
CA ASP A 560 6.27 -84.02 11.63
C ASP A 560 7.65 -84.37 12.25
N GLY A 561 8.74 -83.77 11.75
CA GLY A 561 10.09 -83.90 12.31
C GLY A 561 10.97 -84.95 11.63
N CYS A 562 11.69 -85.73 12.43
CA CYS A 562 12.53 -86.84 11.98
C CYS A 562 12.03 -88.12 12.65
N GLU A 563 11.11 -88.79 11.95
CA GLU A 563 10.14 -89.75 12.44
C GLU A 563 10.60 -91.20 12.27
N CYS A 564 11.66 -91.43 11.50
CA CYS A 564 12.19 -92.75 11.23
C CYS A 564 13.60 -92.92 11.78
N ALA A 565 13.99 -94.16 12.07
CA ALA A 565 15.34 -94.48 12.49
C ALA A 565 16.30 -94.55 11.29
N THR A 566 17.46 -93.91 11.39
CA THR A 566 18.59 -94.05 10.45
C THR A 566 19.56 -95.07 11.03
N GLY A 567 19.31 -96.34 10.72
CA GLY A 567 20.07 -97.49 11.20
C GLY A 567 21.49 -97.57 10.64
#